data_AF-A0A7V4M0A7-F1
#
_entry.id   AF-A0A7V4M0A7-F1
#
_cell.length_a   1.000
_cell.length_b   1.000
_cell.length_c   1.000
_cell.angle_alpha   90.00
_cell.angle_beta   90.00
_cell.angle_gamma   90.00
#
_symmetry.space_group_name_H-M   'P 1'
#
loop_
_entity.id
_entity.type
_entity.pdbx_description
1 polymer ?
#
loop_
_entity_poly.entity_id
_entity_poly.type
_entity_poly.pdbx_seq_one_letter_code
_entity_poly.pdbx_strand_id
1 'polypeptide(L)'
;MIPARGAAGGDRAPSRRNVPAPEARSGLDRKAARCHTLRKREGSDMAGADVAGGAEAAVTVKTGGEPLLCEVSWEVCRQVGGIYTVIRSKAPWMTKNWGRRYCLVGPYDANVSPAEFEEQSLTGPFGQAVREMQRAGLDVRYGTWLVTGRPRVVLVNPQCAFNRLGEIKYLNWEHHHIGFDHADELLNHVLAFGWLVEHFFRNLL
;
A
#
# COMPACT_ATOMS: atom_id res chain seq x y z
N MET A 1 -28.15 -56.14 -30.08
CA MET A 1 -29.50 -56.30 -29.51
C MET A 1 -29.77 -55.07 -28.63
N ILE A 2 -30.65 -54.18 -29.09
CA ILE A 2 -31.22 -53.07 -28.31
C ILE A 2 -32.59 -53.56 -27.77
N PRO A 3 -33.11 -53.03 -26.66
CA PRO A 3 -34.14 -52.02 -26.83
C PRO A 3 -34.01 -50.80 -25.92
N ALA A 4 -34.63 -49.73 -26.41
CA ALA A 4 -34.78 -48.40 -25.81
C ALA A 4 -36.14 -48.24 -25.10
N ARG A 5 -36.23 -47.25 -24.19
CA ARG A 5 -37.37 -46.35 -23.82
C ARG A 5 -37.01 -45.69 -22.48
N GLY A 6 -36.90 -44.36 -22.31
CA GLY A 6 -37.92 -43.30 -22.47
C GLY A 6 -38.69 -43.14 -21.15
N ALA A 7 -38.96 -42.00 -20.51
CA ALA A 7 -38.76 -40.58 -20.79
C ALA A 7 -39.06 -39.79 -19.49
N ALA A 8 -38.72 -38.50 -19.48
CA ALA A 8 -39.38 -37.40 -18.75
C ALA A 8 -39.33 -37.35 -17.20
N GLY A 9 -38.46 -36.50 -16.67
CA GLY A 9 -38.59 -35.87 -15.35
C GLY A 9 -38.14 -34.42 -15.46
N GLY A 10 -39.09 -33.49 -15.53
CA GLY A 10 -38.82 -32.05 -15.61
C GLY A 10 -38.24 -31.53 -14.31
N ASP A 11 -37.02 -31.02 -14.35
CA ASP A 11 -36.37 -30.43 -13.19
C ASP A 11 -36.80 -28.95 -13.08
N ARG A 12 -37.76 -28.69 -12.20
CA ARG A 12 -38.19 -27.33 -11.84
C ARG A 12 -37.08 -26.69 -11.00
N ALA A 13 -36.53 -25.59 -11.49
CA ALA A 13 -35.65 -24.72 -10.71
C ALA A 13 -36.28 -24.39 -9.34
N PRO A 14 -35.54 -24.48 -8.22
CA PRO A 14 -36.08 -24.15 -6.90
C PRO A 14 -36.39 -22.65 -6.84
N SER A 15 -37.61 -22.33 -6.40
CA SER A 15 -38.07 -20.96 -6.22
C SER A 15 -37.18 -20.22 -5.21
N ARG A 16 -36.73 -19.02 -5.60
CA ARG A 16 -35.96 -18.12 -4.74
C ARG A 16 -36.81 -17.78 -3.52
N ARG A 17 -36.42 -18.26 -2.34
CA ARG A 17 -36.94 -17.73 -1.06
C ARG A 17 -36.50 -16.27 -0.96
N ASN A 18 -37.48 -15.39 -0.79
CA ASN A 18 -37.29 -13.96 -0.62
C ASN A 18 -36.72 -13.73 0.79
N VAL A 19 -35.44 -13.33 0.88
CA VAL A 19 -34.80 -12.94 2.13
C VAL A 19 -34.93 -11.42 2.26
N PRO A 20 -35.55 -10.88 3.33
CA PRO A 20 -35.63 -9.43 3.50
C PRO A 20 -34.24 -8.85 3.80
N ALA A 21 -33.95 -7.69 3.19
CA ALA A 21 -32.71 -6.96 3.38
C ALA A 21 -32.59 -6.44 4.83
N PRO A 22 -31.37 -6.42 5.42
CA PRO A 22 -31.17 -5.86 6.76
C PRO A 22 -31.29 -4.33 6.73
N GLU A 23 -32.05 -3.80 7.68
CA GLU A 23 -32.31 -2.38 7.86
C GLU A 23 -31.04 -1.59 8.19
N ALA A 24 -30.90 -0.43 7.55
CA ALA A 24 -29.78 0.49 7.72
C ALA A 24 -29.76 1.09 9.13
N ARG A 25 -28.74 0.76 9.92
CA ARG A 25 -28.46 1.46 11.17
C ARG A 25 -27.78 2.79 10.88
N SER A 26 -28.53 3.87 11.10
CA SER A 26 -28.07 5.25 11.08
C SER A 26 -27.10 5.51 12.23
N GLY A 27 -25.92 6.06 11.92
CA GLY A 27 -24.99 6.50 12.96
C GLY A 27 -23.53 6.54 12.53
N LEU A 28 -23.18 7.36 11.54
CA LEU A 28 -21.82 7.91 11.44
C LEU A 28 -21.83 9.18 10.57
N ASP A 29 -22.27 10.28 11.15
CA ASP A 29 -22.19 11.60 10.52
C ASP A 29 -21.35 12.53 11.41
N ARG A 30 -20.02 12.49 11.21
CA ARG A 30 -19.11 13.59 11.60
C ARG A 30 -17.96 13.71 10.61
N LYS A 31 -18.10 14.73 9.76
CA LYS A 31 -17.07 15.48 9.01
C LYS A 31 -16.53 14.87 7.72
N ALA A 32 -17.39 14.77 6.71
CA ALA A 32 -16.99 15.10 5.35
C ALA A 32 -16.85 16.63 5.25
N ALA A 33 -15.62 17.12 5.27
CA ALA A 33 -15.33 18.55 5.17
C ALA A 33 -15.74 19.06 3.78
N ARG A 34 -16.62 20.06 3.77
CA ARG A 34 -17.05 20.84 2.61
C ARG A 34 -15.85 21.31 1.80
N CYS A 35 -15.81 20.91 0.53
CA CYS A 35 -15.00 21.55 -0.50
C CYS A 35 -15.52 22.99 -0.68
N HIS A 36 -14.89 23.94 0.01
CA HIS A 36 -15.17 25.36 -0.16
C HIS A 36 -14.45 25.85 -1.43
N THR A 37 -15.23 26.09 -2.48
CA THR A 37 -14.82 26.89 -3.63
C THR A 37 -14.50 28.31 -3.13
N LEU A 38 -13.21 28.64 -3.07
CA LEU A 38 -12.72 29.96 -2.68
C LEU A 38 -13.06 30.99 -3.77
N ARG A 39 -14.10 31.80 -3.53
CA ARG A 39 -14.26 33.12 -4.14
C ARG A 39 -13.52 34.15 -3.29
N LYS A 40 -12.58 34.84 -3.92
CA LYS A 40 -11.78 35.95 -3.37
C LYS A 40 -12.70 37.11 -2.95
N ARG A 41 -12.61 37.59 -1.71
CA ARG A 41 -13.04 38.94 -1.29
C ARG A 41 -12.08 39.47 -0.22
N GLU A 42 -11.70 40.73 -0.38
CA GLU A 42 -10.73 41.49 0.40
C GLU A 42 -11.36 42.11 1.66
N GLY A 43 -10.54 42.39 2.68
CA GLY A 43 -10.67 43.58 3.56
C GLY A 43 -11.16 43.43 5.01
N SER A 44 -10.27 43.87 5.93
CA SER A 44 -10.45 44.56 7.24
C SER A 44 -10.91 43.84 8.53
N ASP A 45 -9.96 43.82 9.48
CA ASP A 45 -9.95 44.21 10.93
C ASP A 45 -10.94 43.71 12.01
N MET A 46 -10.31 43.09 13.03
CA MET A 46 -10.36 43.28 14.51
C MET A 46 -11.66 43.09 15.33
N ALA A 47 -11.67 42.08 16.22
CA ALA A 47 -11.71 42.20 17.70
C ALA A 47 -12.30 40.92 18.37
N GLY A 48 -11.79 40.57 19.56
CA GLY A 48 -11.92 39.25 20.20
C GLY A 48 -13.06 39.04 21.20
N ALA A 49 -13.08 37.84 21.78
CA ALA A 49 -13.76 37.51 23.04
C ALA A 49 -13.17 36.21 23.62
N ASP A 50 -12.71 36.29 24.87
CA ASP A 50 -12.20 35.21 25.71
C ASP A 50 -13.29 34.21 26.13
N VAL A 51 -12.95 32.93 26.21
CA VAL A 51 -13.62 31.99 27.13
C VAL A 51 -12.59 31.07 27.77
N ALA A 52 -12.54 31.14 29.10
CA ALA A 52 -11.64 30.40 29.97
C ALA A 52 -12.04 28.93 30.14
N GLY A 53 -11.02 28.07 30.28
CA GLY A 53 -10.92 27.16 31.42
C GLY A 53 -11.68 25.85 31.37
N GLY A 54 -11.03 24.82 30.81
CA GLY A 54 -11.30 23.42 31.12
C GLY A 54 -10.02 22.62 30.94
N ALA A 55 -9.20 22.52 31.99
CA ALA A 55 -7.99 21.71 31.99
C ALA A 55 -8.38 20.23 32.09
N GLU A 56 -8.58 19.59 30.95
CA GLU A 56 -8.66 18.14 30.86
C GLU A 56 -7.23 17.60 31.01
N ALA A 57 -6.99 16.81 32.05
CA ALA A 57 -5.70 16.24 32.35
C ALA A 57 -5.23 15.37 31.18
N ALA A 58 -4.27 15.89 30.41
CA ALA A 58 -3.67 15.19 29.30
C ALA A 58 -3.01 13.91 29.81
N VAL A 59 -3.64 12.77 29.52
CA VAL A 59 -2.98 11.47 29.60
C VAL A 59 -1.73 11.58 28.72
N THR A 60 -0.58 11.64 29.38
CA THR A 60 0.71 11.68 28.67
C THR A 60 0.96 10.27 28.18
N VAL A 61 0.41 9.96 27.00
CA VAL A 61 0.78 8.79 26.21
C VAL A 61 2.29 8.92 26.00
N LYS A 62 3.07 7.92 26.42
CA LYS A 62 4.48 7.79 26.01
C LYS A 62 4.51 7.99 24.51
N THR A 63 5.01 9.13 24.06
CA THR A 63 5.05 9.46 22.65
C THR A 63 6.14 8.59 22.06
N GLY A 64 5.76 7.40 21.58
CA GLY A 64 6.57 6.68 20.61
C GLY A 64 6.91 7.64 19.47
N GLY A 65 8.05 7.44 18.80
CA GLY A 65 8.49 8.30 17.71
C GLY A 65 7.38 8.59 16.69
N GLU A 66 7.47 9.71 15.99
CA GLU A 66 6.46 10.09 15.00
C GLU A 66 6.18 8.93 14.02
N PRO A 67 4.91 8.63 13.71
CA PRO A 67 4.57 7.47 12.89
C PRO A 67 5.18 7.59 11.49
N LEU A 68 5.69 6.48 10.97
CA LEU A 68 6.12 6.35 9.58
C LEU A 68 4.96 5.85 8.73
N LEU A 69 4.89 6.31 7.48
CA LEU A 69 3.92 5.83 6.50
C LEU A 69 4.66 5.25 5.29
N CYS A 70 4.42 3.96 5.05
CA CYS A 70 4.86 3.27 3.85
C CYS A 70 3.67 2.95 2.95
N GLU A 71 3.80 3.23 1.66
CA GLU A 71 2.86 2.78 0.64
C GLU A 71 3.55 1.81 -0.30
N VAL A 72 3.04 0.59 -0.40
CA VAL A 72 3.65 -0.48 -1.19
C VAL A 72 2.80 -0.75 -2.43
N SER A 73 3.43 -0.77 -3.61
CA SER A 73 2.74 -1.18 -4.84
C SER A 73 3.72 -1.63 -5.91
N TRP A 74 3.25 -2.56 -6.76
CA TRP A 74 3.94 -3.02 -7.95
C TRP A 74 4.22 -1.90 -8.97
N GLU A 75 3.42 -0.84 -8.93
CA GLU A 75 3.46 0.25 -9.92
C GLU A 75 4.24 1.51 -9.44
N VAL A 76 4.94 1.43 -8.30
CA VAL A 76 5.86 2.50 -7.87
C VAL A 76 7.08 2.51 -8.80
N CYS A 77 7.35 3.64 -9.44
CA CYS A 77 8.42 3.78 -10.45
C CYS A 77 8.30 2.79 -11.63
N ARG A 78 7.11 2.24 -11.89
CA ARG A 78 6.84 1.30 -12.97
C ARG A 78 5.41 1.46 -13.49
N GLN A 79 5.25 2.10 -14.64
CA GLN A 79 3.93 2.27 -15.23
C GLN A 79 3.44 0.95 -15.85
N VAL A 80 2.44 0.32 -15.23
CA VAL A 80 1.78 -0.88 -15.76
C VAL A 80 0.32 -0.60 -16.11
N GLY A 81 -0.38 0.16 -15.25
CA GLY A 81 -1.81 0.43 -15.42
C GLY A 81 -2.29 1.64 -14.63
N GLY A 82 -3.52 1.54 -14.12
CA GLY A 82 -4.19 2.66 -13.44
C GLY A 82 -3.62 3.00 -12.07
N ILE A 83 -3.01 2.02 -11.37
CA ILE A 83 -2.51 2.23 -10.00
C ILE A 83 -1.34 3.21 -10.01
N TYR A 84 -0.47 3.17 -11.02
CA TYR A 84 0.56 4.18 -11.25
C TYR A 84 -0.02 5.60 -11.19
N THR A 85 -1.13 5.83 -11.91
CA THR A 85 -1.79 7.14 -11.97
C THR A 85 -2.35 7.55 -10.60
N VAL A 86 -2.95 6.61 -9.86
CA VAL A 86 -3.48 6.86 -8.52
C VAL A 86 -2.37 7.28 -7.56
N ILE A 87 -1.27 6.52 -7.51
CA ILE A 87 -0.17 6.82 -6.59
C ILE A 87 0.52 8.12 -6.98
N ARG A 88 0.83 8.30 -8.28
CA ARG A 88 1.47 9.50 -8.80
C ARG A 88 0.68 10.77 -8.54
N SER A 89 -0.64 10.75 -8.74
CA SER A 89 -1.51 11.91 -8.49
C SER A 89 -1.66 12.25 -7.00
N LYS A 90 -1.55 11.24 -6.12
CA LYS A 90 -1.64 11.40 -4.66
C LYS A 90 -0.32 11.84 -4.02
N ALA A 91 0.82 11.45 -4.60
CA ALA A 91 2.16 11.68 -4.04
C ALA A 91 2.47 13.13 -3.59
N PRO A 92 2.06 14.20 -4.29
CA PRO A 92 2.28 15.58 -3.85
C PRO A 92 1.60 15.88 -2.51
N TRP A 93 0.37 15.41 -2.33
CA TRP A 93 -0.38 15.61 -1.09
C TRP A 93 0.24 14.82 0.06
N MET A 94 0.61 13.55 -0.19
CA MET A 94 1.26 12.71 0.83
C MET A 94 2.58 13.32 1.29
N THR A 95 3.42 13.78 0.36
CA THR A 95 4.72 14.37 0.69
C THR A 95 4.56 15.70 1.43
N LYS A 96 3.55 16.51 1.09
CA LYS A 96 3.23 17.74 1.82
C LYS A 96 2.83 17.46 3.28
N ASN A 97 2.04 16.42 3.52
CA ASN A 97 1.44 16.14 4.83
C ASN A 97 2.34 15.27 5.74
N TRP A 98 3.12 14.37 5.17
CA TRP A 98 3.97 13.43 5.92
C TRP A 98 5.47 13.73 5.81
N GLY A 99 5.89 14.54 4.83
CA GLY A 99 7.25 15.03 4.69
C GLY A 99 8.29 13.91 4.70
N ARG A 100 9.15 13.91 5.74
CA ARG A 100 10.23 12.93 5.88
C ARG A 100 9.80 11.51 6.24
N ARG A 101 8.56 11.36 6.71
CA ARG A 101 8.00 10.12 7.25
C ARG A 101 7.24 9.29 6.23
N TYR A 102 7.11 9.78 5.00
CA TYR A 102 6.50 9.07 3.89
C TYR A 102 7.54 8.41 3.00
N CYS A 103 7.31 7.14 2.68
CA CYS A 103 8.09 6.35 1.74
C CYS A 103 7.17 5.49 0.88
N LEU A 104 7.46 5.42 -0.42
CA LEU A 104 6.89 4.43 -1.31
C LEU A 104 7.82 3.23 -1.40
N VAL A 105 7.26 2.04 -1.63
CA VAL A 105 8.03 0.81 -1.82
C VAL A 105 7.54 0.11 -3.09
N GLY A 106 8.46 -0.25 -3.97
CA GLY A 106 8.16 -0.88 -5.26
C GLY A 106 9.22 -1.86 -5.73
N PRO A 107 8.94 -2.62 -6.80
CA PRO A 107 9.92 -3.49 -7.43
C PRO A 107 10.94 -2.65 -8.22
N TYR A 108 12.22 -2.98 -8.09
CA TYR A 108 13.27 -2.46 -8.97
C TYR A 108 13.29 -3.26 -10.27
N ASP A 109 13.25 -2.56 -11.40
CA ASP A 109 13.47 -3.12 -12.72
C ASP A 109 14.55 -2.30 -13.42
N ALA A 110 15.68 -2.93 -13.74
CA ALA A 110 16.84 -2.26 -14.30
C ALA A 110 16.56 -1.58 -15.67
N ASN A 111 15.53 -2.04 -16.39
CA ASN A 111 15.17 -1.49 -17.70
C ASN A 111 14.17 -0.33 -17.60
N VAL A 112 13.38 -0.29 -16.53
CA VAL A 112 12.24 0.65 -16.41
C VAL A 112 12.47 1.69 -15.31
N SER A 113 12.87 1.26 -14.12
CA SER A 113 12.96 2.13 -12.94
C SER A 113 13.89 3.35 -13.11
N PRO A 114 15.08 3.24 -13.75
CA PRO A 114 15.98 4.39 -13.90
C PRO A 114 15.39 5.61 -14.63
N ALA A 115 14.34 5.43 -15.43
CA ALA A 115 13.69 6.53 -16.14
C ALA A 115 13.03 7.55 -15.20
N GLU A 116 12.55 7.10 -14.03
CA GLU A 116 11.83 7.94 -13.08
C GLU A 116 12.43 7.87 -11.66
N PHE A 117 13.60 7.29 -11.48
CA PHE A 117 14.22 7.09 -10.17
C PHE A 117 15.58 7.76 -10.12
N GLU A 118 15.81 8.54 -9.06
CA GLU A 118 17.11 9.12 -8.73
C GLU A 118 17.58 8.54 -7.39
N GLU A 119 18.72 7.83 -7.42
CA GLU A 119 19.33 7.25 -6.22
C GLU A 119 19.87 8.35 -5.29
N GLN A 120 19.71 8.16 -3.98
CA GLN A 120 20.12 9.14 -2.97
C GLN A 120 20.87 8.50 -1.80
N SER A 121 21.57 9.34 -1.04
CA SER A 121 22.24 8.89 0.18
C SER A 121 21.24 8.33 1.20
N LEU A 122 21.60 7.17 1.77
CA LEU A 122 20.81 6.45 2.77
C LEU A 122 20.61 7.30 4.03
N THR A 123 19.43 7.90 4.16
CA THR A 123 19.09 8.84 5.25
C THR A 123 17.80 8.45 5.95
N GLY A 124 17.72 8.79 7.24
CA GLY A 124 16.53 8.49 8.06
C GLY A 124 16.31 6.99 8.29
N PRO A 125 15.17 6.62 8.89
CA PRO A 125 14.87 5.23 9.24
C PRO A 125 14.79 4.32 8.01
N PHE A 126 14.19 4.78 6.91
CA PHE A 126 14.12 4.01 5.66
C PHE A 126 15.51 3.73 5.07
N GLY A 127 16.41 4.71 5.06
CA GLY A 127 17.78 4.52 4.59
C GLY A 127 18.60 3.60 5.50
N GLN A 128 18.34 3.59 6.81
CA GLN A 128 18.97 2.63 7.73
C GLN A 128 18.48 1.20 7.45
N ALA A 129 17.18 0.99 7.27
CA ALA A 129 16.63 -0.32 6.90
C ALA A 129 17.23 -0.85 5.58
N VAL A 130 17.32 0.01 4.55
CA VAL A 130 17.96 -0.35 3.28
C VAL A 130 19.43 -0.71 3.45
N ARG A 131 20.16 -0.01 4.33
CA ARG A 131 21.57 -0.31 4.62
C ARG A 131 21.75 -1.72 5.18
N GLU A 132 20.90 -2.13 6.12
CA GLU A 132 20.98 -3.48 6.68
C GLU A 132 20.62 -4.56 5.65
N MET A 133 19.63 -4.31 4.79
CA MET A 133 19.31 -5.21 3.69
C MET A 133 20.45 -5.34 2.68
N GLN A 134 21.11 -4.23 2.34
CA GLN A 134 22.28 -4.23 1.46
C GLN A 134 23.46 -5.00 2.08
N ARG A 135 23.67 -4.88 3.40
CA ARG A 135 24.69 -5.68 4.11
C ARG A 135 24.37 -7.18 4.11
N ALA A 136 23.10 -7.53 4.09
CA ALA A 136 22.65 -8.92 3.93
C ALA A 136 22.76 -9.43 2.48
N GLY A 137 23.28 -8.62 1.55
CA GLY A 137 23.48 -9.00 0.14
C GLY A 137 22.23 -8.87 -0.73
N LEU A 138 21.18 -8.18 -0.26
CA LEU A 138 19.97 -7.92 -1.03
C LEU A 138 20.14 -6.69 -1.93
N ASP A 139 19.65 -6.76 -3.17
CA ASP A 139 19.64 -5.63 -4.10
C ASP A 139 18.43 -4.74 -3.82
N VAL A 140 18.69 -3.70 -3.03
CA VAL A 140 17.70 -2.70 -2.61
C VAL A 140 18.27 -1.31 -2.84
N ARG A 141 17.48 -0.44 -3.46
CA ARG A 141 17.85 0.95 -3.79
C ARG A 141 16.99 1.93 -3.00
N TYR A 142 17.58 3.04 -2.63
CA TYR A 142 16.89 4.13 -1.92
C TYR A 142 17.08 5.44 -2.69
N GLY A 143 15.99 6.18 -2.86
CA GLY A 143 16.05 7.38 -3.68
C GLY A 143 14.75 8.16 -3.70
N THR A 144 14.57 8.90 -4.79
CA THR A 144 13.42 9.76 -5.01
C THR A 144 12.74 9.40 -6.32
N TRP A 145 11.41 9.36 -6.33
CA TRP A 145 10.63 9.27 -7.56
C TRP A 145 10.57 10.64 -8.25
N LEU A 146 10.97 10.71 -9.51
CA LEU A 146 11.00 11.92 -10.35
C LEU A 146 9.61 12.31 -10.89
N VAL A 147 8.61 12.34 -10.00
CA VAL A 147 7.26 12.84 -10.26
C VAL A 147 6.96 14.05 -9.38
N THR A 148 5.82 14.70 -9.63
CA THR A 148 5.34 15.80 -8.77
C THR A 148 5.28 15.35 -7.31
N GLY A 149 5.82 16.16 -6.40
CA GLY A 149 5.93 15.84 -4.99
C GLY A 149 7.26 15.19 -4.59
N ARG A 150 8.02 14.62 -5.53
CA ARG A 150 9.33 13.98 -5.29
C ARG A 150 9.37 13.10 -4.03
N PRO A 151 8.48 12.10 -3.90
CA PRO A 151 8.44 11.25 -2.72
C PRO A 151 9.68 10.37 -2.62
N ARG A 152 10.05 9.98 -1.39
CA ARG A 152 11.06 8.93 -1.17
C ARG A 152 10.55 7.60 -1.65
N VAL A 153 11.46 6.81 -2.19
CA VAL A 153 11.18 5.45 -2.65
C VAL A 153 12.27 4.51 -2.19
N VAL A 154 11.85 3.31 -1.79
CA VAL A 154 12.69 2.12 -1.70
C VAL A 154 12.28 1.17 -2.83
N LEU A 155 13.23 0.82 -3.69
CA LEU A 155 13.02 -0.15 -4.75
C LEU A 155 13.77 -1.44 -4.42
N VAL A 156 13.05 -2.56 -4.33
CA VAL A 156 13.62 -3.89 -4.03
C VAL A 156 13.64 -4.72 -5.31
N ASN A 157 14.77 -5.33 -5.67
CA ASN A 157 14.86 -6.18 -6.86
C ASN A 157 14.35 -7.59 -6.55
N PRO A 158 13.17 -8.03 -7.05
CA PRO A 158 12.64 -9.35 -6.73
C PRO A 158 13.58 -10.49 -7.15
N GLN A 159 14.37 -10.29 -8.21
CA GLN A 159 15.29 -11.32 -8.73
C GLN A 159 16.32 -11.76 -7.70
N CYS A 160 16.73 -10.90 -6.77
CA CYS A 160 17.75 -11.26 -5.77
C CYS A 160 17.26 -12.31 -4.76
N ALA A 161 15.95 -12.53 -4.64
CA ALA A 161 15.36 -13.53 -3.74
C ALA A 161 14.98 -14.84 -4.46
N PHE A 162 15.30 -15.00 -5.76
CA PHE A 162 14.87 -16.16 -6.55
C PHE A 162 15.44 -17.48 -6.05
N ASN A 163 16.66 -17.46 -5.51
CA ASN A 163 17.29 -18.61 -4.86
C ASN A 163 16.51 -19.10 -3.63
N ARG A 164 15.63 -18.27 -3.04
CA ARG A 164 14.79 -18.61 -1.88
C ARG A 164 13.34 -18.91 -2.25
N LEU A 165 12.96 -18.93 -3.54
CA LEU A 165 11.57 -19.12 -3.95
C LEU A 165 10.93 -20.39 -3.41
N GLY A 166 11.67 -21.50 -3.36
CA GLY A 166 11.17 -22.75 -2.78
C GLY A 166 10.76 -22.58 -1.31
N GLU A 167 11.61 -21.93 -0.52
CA GLU A 167 11.34 -21.62 0.88
C GLU A 167 10.17 -20.64 1.03
N ILE A 168 10.13 -19.58 0.21
CA ILE A 168 9.03 -18.59 0.25
C ILE A 168 7.69 -19.27 0.00
N LYS A 169 7.61 -20.14 -1.03
CA LYS A 169 6.39 -20.91 -1.34
C LYS A 169 6.02 -21.86 -0.20
N TYR A 170 7.00 -22.57 0.35
CA TYR A 170 6.79 -23.46 1.48
C TYR A 170 6.24 -22.72 2.72
N LEU A 171 6.83 -21.59 3.10
CA LEU A 171 6.40 -20.81 4.27
C LEU A 171 4.97 -20.26 4.12
N ASN A 172 4.57 -19.86 2.91
CA ASN A 172 3.20 -19.43 2.66
C ASN A 172 2.19 -20.60 2.80
N TRP A 173 2.56 -21.79 2.34
CA TRP A 173 1.73 -22.98 2.54
C TRP A 173 1.68 -23.40 4.01
N GLU A 174 2.81 -23.39 4.71
CA GLU A 174 2.91 -23.78 6.11
C GLU A 174 2.10 -22.83 7.02
N HIS A 175 2.25 -21.52 6.85
CA HIS A 175 1.64 -20.54 7.75
C HIS A 175 0.22 -20.12 7.35
N HIS A 176 -0.13 -20.24 6.07
CA HIS A 176 -1.40 -19.71 5.53
C HIS A 176 -2.18 -20.71 4.67
N HIS A 177 -1.64 -21.91 4.44
CA HIS A 177 -2.25 -22.93 3.58
C HIS A 177 -2.50 -22.45 2.14
N ILE A 178 -1.63 -21.58 1.64
CA ILE A 178 -1.64 -21.09 0.25
C ILE A 178 -0.56 -21.80 -0.55
N GLY A 179 -0.97 -22.68 -1.48
CA GLY A 179 -0.08 -23.40 -2.39
C GLY A 179 0.20 -22.63 -3.69
N PHE A 180 1.35 -22.93 -4.31
CA PHE A 180 1.82 -22.30 -5.56
C PHE A 180 2.36 -23.36 -6.52
N ASP A 181 1.44 -24.15 -7.05
CA ASP A 181 1.73 -25.42 -7.74
C ASP A 181 2.02 -25.22 -9.24
N HIS A 182 1.81 -24.01 -9.74
CA HIS A 182 1.96 -23.66 -11.14
C HIS A 182 3.22 -22.82 -11.41
N ALA A 183 3.84 -23.07 -12.55
CA ALA A 183 4.96 -22.28 -13.05
C ALA A 183 4.43 -20.97 -13.65
N ASP A 184 4.29 -19.95 -12.81
CA ASP A 184 3.96 -18.58 -13.21
C ASP A 184 5.11 -17.65 -12.80
N GLU A 185 5.74 -17.03 -13.80
CA GLU A 185 6.86 -16.12 -13.61
C GLU A 185 6.46 -14.85 -12.87
N LEU A 186 5.31 -14.25 -13.21
CA LEU A 186 4.82 -13.05 -12.53
C LEU A 186 4.54 -13.36 -11.07
N LEU A 187 3.91 -14.51 -10.80
CA LEU A 187 3.65 -14.96 -9.44
C LEU A 187 4.94 -15.14 -8.63
N ASN A 188 5.97 -15.76 -9.21
CA ASN A 188 7.28 -15.89 -8.54
C ASN A 188 7.87 -14.52 -8.20
N HIS A 189 7.79 -13.56 -9.13
CA HIS A 189 8.26 -12.20 -8.88
C HIS A 189 7.45 -11.50 -7.77
N VAL A 190 6.12 -11.67 -7.73
CA VAL A 190 5.25 -11.10 -6.68
C VAL A 190 5.57 -11.71 -5.31
N LEU A 191 5.82 -13.02 -5.23
CA LEU A 191 6.21 -13.69 -3.99
C LEU A 191 7.57 -13.21 -3.48
N ALA A 192 8.55 -13.13 -4.37
CA ALA A 192 9.87 -12.59 -4.05
C ALA A 192 9.79 -11.13 -3.59
N PHE A 193 8.98 -10.30 -4.26
CA PHE A 193 8.72 -8.92 -3.87
C PHE A 193 8.09 -8.84 -2.48
N GLY A 194 7.05 -9.64 -2.19
CA GLY A 194 6.41 -9.68 -0.89
C GLY A 194 7.38 -10.05 0.24
N TRP A 195 8.24 -11.05 0.00
CA TRP A 195 9.27 -11.45 0.95
C TRP A 195 10.30 -10.34 1.22
N LEU A 196 10.75 -9.63 0.18
CA LEU A 196 11.68 -8.50 0.33
C LEU A 196 11.04 -7.30 1.06
N VAL A 197 9.77 -7.02 0.79
CA VAL A 197 9.01 -5.98 1.50
C VAL A 197 8.88 -6.32 2.98
N GLU A 198 8.60 -7.59 3.29
CA GLU A 198 8.55 -8.06 4.67
C GLU A 198 9.90 -7.89 5.38
N HIS A 199 11.01 -8.24 4.70
CA HIS A 199 12.36 -8.01 5.23
C HIS A 199 12.67 -6.52 5.42
N PHE A 200 12.21 -5.67 4.51
CA PHE A 200 12.34 -4.22 4.68
C PHE A 200 11.63 -3.74 5.96
N PHE A 201 10.40 -4.20 6.21
CA PHE A 201 9.68 -3.83 7.43
C PHE A 201 10.33 -4.38 8.70
N ARG A 202 10.91 -5.58 8.67
CA ARG A 202 11.68 -6.12 9.81
C ARG A 202 12.90 -5.27 10.16
N ASN A 203 13.55 -4.66 9.17
CA ASN A 203 14.71 -3.78 9.38
C ASN A 203 14.30 -2.33 9.70
N LEU A 204 13.02 -1.98 9.58
CA LEU A 204 12.49 -0.65 9.86
C LEU A 204 11.96 -0.51 11.29
N LEU A 205 11.54 -1.61 11.91
CA LEU A 205 10.98 -1.72 13.27
C LEU A 205 12.08 -2.01 14.29
#